data_AF-A0AAW0LS47-F1
#
_entry.id   AF-A0AAW0LS47-F1
#
_cell.length_a   1.000
_cell.length_b   1.000
_cell.length_c   1.000
_cell.angle_alpha   90.00
_cell.angle_beta   90.00
_cell.angle_gamma   90.00
#
_symmetry.space_group_name_H-M   'P 1'
#
loop_
_entity.id
_entity.type
_entity.pdbx_description
1 polymer ?
#
loop_
_entity_poly.entity_id
_entity_poly.type
_entity_poly.pdbx_seq_one_letter_code
_entity_poly.pdbx_strand_id
1 'polypeptide(L)'
;MARFNSPIFHFTILFFTFLPLVQASAIDGGDFSIRDSDSDFNIFHQDYSPPAPPPPPPHPPSVSCTDDLDGIGDLDATCQIVNDLNLTRDVYISGKGNFYILPGVRFHCPIPGCSITVNITGNFSLGTNSSIVTGALELASHNASFLNGSVVNTTGLAGNPPPETSGTPQGVSGAGGGHGGRGACCFLDDTKLPEDVWGGDAYSWSSLQKPCSFGSRGGTTSKEAEYGGLGGGKVSMDVVGTVVVEGSILADGGDGGTKGGGGSGGSIHIIAYKMTGSGRISACGGNGYGGGGGGRVSVNVFSRHYDPEIFVHEDGLRRSSSKAAPTMKNISACVKKCTFLPHPENRKVSQKV
;
A
#
# COMPACT_ATOMS: atom_id res chain seq x y z
N MET A 1 20.68 11.42 -89.53
CA MET A 1 21.52 11.90 -88.41
C MET A 1 21.64 10.77 -87.39
N ALA A 2 22.78 10.65 -86.68
CA ALA A 2 23.13 9.50 -85.82
C ALA A 2 22.20 9.37 -84.59
N ARG A 3 21.89 8.22 -83.95
CA ARG A 3 22.52 6.89 -83.70
C ARG A 3 23.66 6.84 -82.66
N PHE A 4 23.69 5.73 -81.89
CA PHE A 4 24.69 5.26 -80.89
C PHE A 4 24.72 6.00 -79.53
N ASN A 5 24.95 5.37 -78.36
CA ASN A 5 24.83 3.95 -77.96
C ASN A 5 24.81 3.81 -76.41
N SER A 6 24.40 2.66 -75.88
CA SER A 6 24.81 2.16 -74.54
C SER A 6 26.03 1.22 -74.70
N PRO A 7 26.91 1.02 -73.70
CA PRO A 7 26.69 -0.07 -72.73
C PRO A 7 27.29 0.11 -71.31
N ILE A 8 27.00 -0.88 -70.46
CA ILE A 8 27.51 -1.13 -69.10
C ILE A 8 28.98 -1.60 -69.11
N PHE A 9 29.77 -1.30 -68.06
CA PHE A 9 30.95 -2.09 -67.68
C PHE A 9 31.20 -2.12 -66.16
N HIS A 10 31.55 -3.30 -65.62
CA HIS A 10 32.12 -3.49 -64.27
C HIS A 10 33.61 -3.10 -64.23
N PHE A 11 34.16 -2.74 -63.05
CA PHE A 11 35.37 -3.39 -62.49
C PHE A 11 35.58 -3.07 -60.98
N THR A 12 36.65 -3.61 -60.40
CA THR A 12 36.78 -4.01 -58.97
C THR A 12 37.57 -3.08 -58.04
N ILE A 13 37.45 -3.39 -56.74
CA ILE A 13 38.18 -2.85 -55.57
C ILE A 13 39.71 -2.74 -55.76
N LEU A 14 40.31 -1.69 -55.20
CA LEU A 14 41.71 -1.69 -54.73
C LEU A 14 41.87 -0.83 -53.46
N PHE A 15 42.36 -1.44 -52.38
CA PHE A 15 42.75 -0.80 -51.12
C PHE A 15 44.21 -0.33 -51.23
N PHE A 16 44.53 0.94 -50.95
CA PHE A 16 45.90 1.33 -50.59
C PHE A 16 45.94 2.51 -49.62
N THR A 17 46.66 2.31 -48.52
CA THR A 17 46.97 3.27 -47.44
C THR A 17 48.15 4.16 -47.80
N PHE A 18 48.12 5.46 -47.49
CA PHE A 18 49.34 6.25 -47.25
C PHE A 18 49.11 7.41 -46.27
N LEU A 19 50.10 7.64 -45.39
CA LEU A 19 50.14 8.70 -44.38
C LEU A 19 50.47 10.08 -45.00
N PRO A 20 50.38 11.16 -44.19
CA PRO A 20 51.58 11.99 -44.01
C PRO A 20 52.11 12.01 -42.57
N LEU A 21 53.44 11.97 -42.48
CA LEU A 21 54.31 12.08 -41.30
C LEU A 21 54.33 13.56 -40.81
N VAL A 22 53.97 13.91 -39.57
CA VAL A 22 54.80 13.98 -38.35
C VAL A 22 56.17 14.68 -38.50
N GLN A 23 56.31 15.87 -37.90
CA GLN A 23 57.36 16.26 -36.92
C GLN A 23 57.24 17.75 -36.55
N ALA A 24 57.71 18.27 -35.41
CA ALA A 24 57.73 17.76 -34.03
C ALA A 24 58.33 18.84 -33.10
N SER A 25 57.78 18.99 -31.88
CA SER A 25 58.56 19.43 -30.71
C SER A 25 57.80 19.07 -29.42
N ALA A 26 58.36 18.16 -28.62
CA ALA A 26 58.00 17.97 -27.20
C ALA A 26 58.45 19.21 -26.40
N ILE A 27 58.13 19.46 -25.12
CA ILE A 27 58.03 18.63 -23.89
C ILE A 27 57.09 19.35 -22.88
N ASP A 28 56.62 18.79 -21.76
CA ASP A 28 56.92 17.51 -21.08
C ASP A 28 55.68 16.91 -20.36
N GLY A 29 55.85 15.87 -19.54
CA GLY A 29 54.79 15.25 -18.73
C GLY A 29 54.27 16.13 -17.57
N GLY A 30 52.95 16.18 -17.41
CA GLY A 30 52.25 16.88 -16.33
C GLY A 30 51.24 15.96 -15.64
N ASP A 31 51.52 15.62 -14.39
CA ASP A 31 50.72 14.72 -13.55
C ASP A 31 49.35 15.33 -13.19
N PHE A 32 48.32 14.48 -13.06
CA PHE A 32 46.95 14.91 -12.71
C PHE A 32 46.84 15.20 -11.21
N SER A 33 47.49 16.29 -10.76
CA SER A 33 47.43 16.72 -9.37
C SER A 33 46.20 17.60 -9.11
N ILE A 34 45.30 17.09 -8.27
CA ILE A 34 44.29 17.92 -7.61
C ILE A 34 45.04 18.84 -6.66
N ARG A 35 45.03 20.15 -6.96
CA ARG A 35 45.46 21.19 -6.01
C ARG A 35 44.23 21.87 -5.45
N ASP A 36 43.99 21.65 -4.17
CA ASP A 36 43.15 22.51 -3.37
C ASP A 36 43.65 23.96 -3.47
N SER A 37 42.71 24.89 -3.52
CA SER A 37 42.95 26.32 -3.31
C SER A 37 41.68 26.89 -2.68
N ASP A 38 41.66 26.85 -1.35
CA ASP A 38 40.57 27.32 -0.51
C ASP A 38 40.33 28.82 -0.66
N SER A 39 39.20 29.17 -1.26
CA SER A 39 38.39 30.34 -0.88
C SER A 39 37.00 30.25 -1.55
N ASP A 40 35.95 30.55 -0.78
CA ASP A 40 34.57 30.80 -1.24
C ASP A 40 33.59 29.62 -1.45
N PHE A 41 33.71 28.51 -0.69
CA PHE A 41 32.64 27.48 -0.56
C PHE A 41 31.91 27.41 0.79
N ASN A 42 32.23 28.30 1.76
CA ASN A 42 31.74 28.24 3.15
C ASN A 42 30.36 28.92 3.41
N ILE A 43 29.37 28.76 2.51
CA ILE A 43 28.01 29.33 2.72
C ILE A 43 26.90 28.26 2.69
N PHE A 44 27.15 27.04 2.17
CA PHE A 44 26.12 26.00 2.03
C PHE A 44 26.14 24.87 3.09
N HIS A 45 27.08 24.89 4.04
CA HIS A 45 27.03 24.04 5.24
C HIS A 45 26.50 24.81 6.44
N GLN A 46 25.23 25.21 6.38
CA GLN A 46 24.45 25.28 7.61
C GLN A 46 24.08 23.85 8.00
N ASP A 47 24.30 23.49 9.27
CA ASP A 47 23.88 22.23 9.87
C ASP A 47 22.34 22.15 9.95
N TYR A 48 21.70 21.96 8.80
CA TYR A 48 20.26 21.75 8.70
C TYR A 48 19.93 20.31 9.09
N SER A 49 20.23 19.98 10.35
CA SER A 49 19.53 18.89 11.03
C SER A 49 18.05 19.31 11.06
N PRO A 50 17.15 18.61 10.34
CA PRO A 50 15.74 18.94 10.41
C PRO A 50 15.30 18.87 11.88
N PRO A 51 14.43 19.79 12.36
CA PRO A 51 13.94 19.75 13.73
C PRO A 51 13.46 18.35 14.06
N ALA A 52 13.84 17.84 15.25
CA ALA A 52 13.37 16.54 15.70
C ALA A 52 11.85 16.50 15.55
N PRO A 53 11.28 15.47 14.89
CA PRO A 53 9.85 15.42 14.63
C PRO A 53 9.12 15.57 15.97
N PRO A 54 8.02 16.36 16.01
CA PRO A 54 7.33 16.62 17.26
C PRO A 54 6.97 15.29 17.94
N PRO A 55 7.11 15.19 19.27
CA PRO A 55 6.78 13.97 19.98
C PRO A 55 5.34 13.55 19.64
N PRO A 56 5.06 12.24 19.48
CA PRO A 56 3.71 11.77 19.19
C PRO A 56 2.71 12.36 20.19
N PRO A 57 1.48 12.73 19.76
CA PRO A 57 0.45 13.19 20.68
C PRO A 57 0.29 12.19 21.82
N PRO A 58 0.21 12.63 23.09
CA PRO A 58 -0.02 11.70 24.20
C PRO A 58 -1.32 10.95 23.98
N HIS A 59 -1.29 9.63 24.20
CA HIS A 59 -2.47 8.78 24.04
C HIS A 59 -3.60 9.26 24.97
N PRO A 60 -4.88 9.16 24.54
CA PRO A 60 -6.01 9.44 25.41
C PRO A 60 -6.00 8.48 26.62
N PRO A 61 -6.69 8.82 27.72
CA PRO A 61 -6.79 7.92 28.87
C PRO A 61 -7.37 6.56 28.45
N SER A 62 -6.80 5.48 28.99
CA SER A 62 -7.26 4.13 28.70
C SER A 62 -8.67 3.89 29.24
N VAL A 63 -9.50 3.24 28.45
CA VAL A 63 -10.83 2.77 28.87
C VAL A 63 -10.72 1.66 29.92
N SER A 64 -11.76 1.50 30.73
CA SER A 64 -11.91 0.39 31.69
C SER A 64 -12.46 -0.88 31.03
N CYS A 65 -12.21 -2.06 31.63
CA CYS A 65 -12.80 -3.31 31.14
C CYS A 65 -14.33 -3.36 31.38
N THR A 66 -14.77 -3.03 32.60
CA THR A 66 -16.16 -3.19 33.04
C THR A 66 -17.03 -2.02 32.59
N ASP A 67 -16.59 -0.79 32.81
CA ASP A 67 -17.48 0.37 32.78
C ASP A 67 -17.59 0.99 31.37
N ASP A 68 -16.53 0.90 30.57
CA ASP A 68 -16.49 1.42 29.19
C ASP A 68 -16.72 0.35 28.12
N LEU A 69 -16.36 -0.91 28.37
CA LEU A 69 -16.37 -1.99 27.38
C LEU A 69 -17.41 -3.10 27.64
N ASP A 70 -18.20 -3.03 28.72
CA ASP A 70 -19.13 -4.09 29.16
C ASP A 70 -18.46 -5.48 29.25
N GLY A 71 -17.18 -5.49 29.62
CA GLY A 71 -16.36 -6.68 29.75
C GLY A 71 -16.33 -7.23 31.18
N ILE A 72 -15.88 -8.48 31.31
CA ILE A 72 -15.68 -9.15 32.60
C ILE A 72 -14.18 -9.19 32.92
N GLY A 73 -13.82 -8.69 34.10
CA GLY A 73 -12.47 -8.73 34.64
C GLY A 73 -11.77 -7.36 34.59
N ASP A 74 -10.46 -7.37 34.39
CA ASP A 74 -9.61 -6.19 34.51
C ASP A 74 -8.44 -6.21 33.50
N LEU A 75 -8.01 -5.05 33.03
CA LEU A 75 -6.98 -4.92 31.98
C LEU A 75 -5.56 -5.25 32.46
N ASP A 76 -5.25 -5.15 33.75
CA ASP A 76 -3.97 -5.57 34.31
C ASP A 76 -3.92 -7.09 34.62
N ALA A 77 -5.07 -7.78 34.64
CA ALA A 77 -5.16 -9.22 34.84
C ALA A 77 -5.66 -9.99 33.61
N THR A 78 -6.96 -9.93 33.32
CA THR A 78 -7.60 -10.48 32.11
C THR A 78 -8.96 -9.81 31.95
N CYS A 79 -9.18 -9.18 30.79
CA CYS A 79 -10.45 -8.61 30.38
C CYS A 79 -11.08 -9.49 29.29
N GLN A 80 -12.34 -9.87 29.48
CA GLN A 80 -13.09 -10.69 28.53
C GLN A 80 -14.32 -9.92 28.02
N ILE A 81 -14.37 -9.65 26.73
CA ILE A 81 -15.55 -9.07 26.09
C ILE A 81 -16.48 -10.23 25.72
N VAL A 82 -17.64 -10.27 26.36
CA VAL A 82 -18.61 -11.37 26.26
C VAL A 82 -19.86 -11.01 25.44
N ASN A 83 -20.13 -9.71 25.27
CA ASN A 83 -21.28 -9.14 24.58
C ASN A 83 -20.84 -8.35 23.33
N ASP A 84 -21.74 -8.19 22.36
CA ASP A 84 -21.54 -7.29 21.21
C ASP A 84 -21.42 -5.84 21.68
N LEU A 85 -20.37 -5.14 21.24
CA LEU A 85 -20.09 -3.74 21.57
C LEU A 85 -19.96 -2.90 20.29
N ASN A 86 -20.76 -1.83 20.20
CA ASN A 86 -20.68 -0.82 19.14
C ASN A 86 -20.14 0.49 19.70
N LEU A 87 -18.84 0.71 19.51
CA LEU A 87 -18.11 1.90 19.88
C LEU A 87 -18.49 3.08 18.97
N THR A 88 -18.64 4.26 19.56
CA THR A 88 -19.02 5.51 18.86
C THR A 88 -17.87 6.53 18.78
N ARG A 89 -16.68 6.16 19.28
CA ARG A 89 -15.49 7.01 19.39
C ARG A 89 -14.23 6.16 19.38
N ASP A 90 -13.09 6.80 19.18
CA ASP A 90 -11.79 6.17 19.34
C ASP A 90 -11.62 5.62 20.77
N VAL A 91 -10.98 4.46 20.86
CA VAL A 91 -10.77 3.70 22.09
C VAL A 91 -9.31 3.29 22.21
N TYR A 92 -8.70 3.68 23.32
CA TYR A 92 -7.38 3.23 23.75
C TYR A 92 -7.54 2.27 24.92
N ILE A 93 -7.05 1.03 24.76
CA ILE A 93 -7.10 -0.04 25.75
C ILE A 93 -5.66 -0.30 26.18
N SER A 94 -5.36 -0.16 27.47
CA SER A 94 -4.01 -0.33 28.01
C SER A 94 -4.04 -1.18 29.26
N GLY A 95 -3.11 -2.12 29.40
CA GLY A 95 -3.01 -2.93 30.62
C GLY A 95 -1.92 -4.00 30.57
N LYS A 96 -1.58 -4.57 31.73
CA LYS A 96 -0.55 -5.61 31.83
C LYS A 96 -1.05 -7.02 31.51
N GLY A 97 -2.36 -7.21 31.55
CA GLY A 97 -3.04 -8.50 31.46
C GLY A 97 -3.34 -8.95 30.02
N ASN A 98 -4.32 -9.85 29.92
CA ASN A 98 -4.84 -10.35 28.65
C ASN A 98 -6.09 -9.59 28.20
N PHE A 99 -6.34 -9.52 26.88
CA PHE A 99 -7.57 -8.98 26.31
C PHE A 99 -8.18 -10.00 25.34
N TYR A 100 -9.35 -10.53 25.68
CA TYR A 100 -10.01 -11.60 24.93
C TYR A 100 -11.40 -11.17 24.48
N ILE A 101 -11.64 -11.19 23.17
CA ILE A 101 -12.98 -11.09 22.58
C ILE A 101 -13.48 -12.53 22.38
N LEU A 102 -14.58 -12.89 23.04
CA LEU A 102 -15.07 -14.27 23.05
C LEU A 102 -15.68 -14.70 21.68
N PRO A 103 -15.85 -16.01 21.44
CA PRO A 103 -16.44 -16.50 20.19
C PRO A 103 -17.79 -15.86 19.85
N GLY A 104 -17.98 -15.51 18.58
CA GLY A 104 -19.20 -14.90 18.04
C GLY A 104 -19.39 -13.40 18.31
N VAL A 105 -18.59 -12.79 19.20
CA VAL A 105 -18.73 -11.39 19.63
C VAL A 105 -18.37 -10.40 18.51
N ARG A 106 -19.12 -9.30 18.43
CA ARG A 106 -18.87 -8.16 17.53
C ARG A 106 -18.34 -6.96 18.33
N PHE A 107 -17.10 -6.58 18.07
CA PHE A 107 -16.42 -5.45 18.72
C PHE A 107 -16.13 -4.36 17.68
N HIS A 108 -17.13 -3.52 17.38
CA HIS A 108 -17.15 -2.68 16.18
C HIS A 108 -17.06 -1.19 16.55
N CYS A 109 -16.29 -0.42 15.79
CA CYS A 109 -16.42 1.03 15.63
C CYS A 109 -16.62 1.34 14.13
N PRO A 110 -17.85 1.22 13.58
CA PRO A 110 -18.11 1.26 12.14
C PRO A 110 -18.10 2.69 11.55
N ILE A 111 -17.31 3.59 12.12
CA ILE A 111 -17.14 4.98 11.68
C ILE A 111 -15.83 5.06 10.87
N PRO A 112 -15.85 5.60 9.63
CA PRO A 112 -14.63 5.76 8.84
C PRO A 112 -13.56 6.56 9.60
N GLY A 113 -12.36 6.00 9.69
CA GLY A 113 -11.24 6.56 10.43
C GLY A 113 -11.22 6.32 11.94
N CYS A 114 -12.25 5.72 12.54
CA CYS A 114 -12.24 5.40 13.98
C CYS A 114 -11.09 4.46 14.34
N SER A 115 -10.42 4.70 15.46
CA SER A 115 -9.26 3.95 15.91
C SER A 115 -9.55 3.13 17.17
N ILE A 116 -9.28 1.83 17.06
CA ILE A 116 -9.19 0.91 18.20
C ILE A 116 -7.71 0.61 18.41
N THR A 117 -7.15 1.10 19.50
CA THR A 117 -5.73 0.88 19.86
C THR A 117 -5.68 0.03 21.13
N VAL A 118 -5.10 -1.16 21.05
CA VAL A 118 -4.92 -2.13 22.14
C VAL A 118 -3.43 -2.24 22.44
N ASN A 119 -3.02 -1.92 23.66
CA ASN A 119 -1.64 -1.96 24.12
C ASN A 119 -1.55 -2.78 25.41
N ILE A 120 -1.28 -4.09 25.27
CA ILE A 120 -1.22 -5.00 26.41
C ILE A 120 0.13 -5.73 26.50
N THR A 121 0.58 -6.07 27.71
CA THR A 121 1.76 -6.93 27.87
C THR A 121 1.45 -8.43 27.90
N GLY A 122 0.18 -8.81 28.02
CA GLY A 122 -0.26 -10.21 27.95
C GLY A 122 -0.66 -10.64 26.54
N ASN A 123 -1.64 -11.55 26.47
CA ASN A 123 -2.11 -12.14 25.22
C ASN A 123 -3.40 -11.47 24.72
N PHE A 124 -3.46 -11.23 23.41
CA PHE A 124 -4.66 -10.84 22.69
C PHE A 124 -5.30 -12.06 22.02
N SER A 125 -6.63 -12.18 22.07
CA SER A 125 -7.35 -13.18 21.28
C SER A 125 -8.66 -12.65 20.73
N LEU A 126 -8.88 -12.89 19.43
CA LEU A 126 -10.15 -12.70 18.72
C LEU A 126 -10.75 -14.09 18.49
N GLY A 127 -11.82 -14.41 19.23
CA GLY A 127 -12.48 -15.72 19.26
C GLY A 127 -13.04 -16.21 17.91
N THR A 128 -13.41 -17.48 17.83
CA THR A 128 -13.97 -18.06 16.59
C THR A 128 -15.26 -17.34 16.18
N ASN A 129 -15.40 -17.04 14.89
CA ASN A 129 -16.53 -16.27 14.32
C ASN A 129 -16.78 -14.88 14.96
N SER A 130 -15.85 -14.35 15.74
CA SER A 130 -15.93 -12.99 16.29
C SER A 130 -15.38 -11.96 15.29
N SER A 131 -15.73 -10.68 15.44
CA SER A 131 -15.34 -9.67 14.46
C SER A 131 -15.01 -8.32 15.08
N ILE A 132 -13.95 -7.70 14.57
CA ILE A 132 -13.61 -6.29 14.78
C ILE A 132 -13.89 -5.56 13.47
N VAL A 133 -14.68 -4.49 13.51
CA VAL A 133 -14.92 -3.60 12.36
C VAL A 133 -14.47 -2.20 12.77
N THR A 134 -13.50 -1.60 12.10
CA THR A 134 -12.92 -0.31 12.52
C THR A 134 -12.21 0.39 11.36
N GLY A 135 -11.94 1.69 11.47
CA GLY A 135 -11.09 2.39 10.49
C GLY A 135 -9.60 2.08 10.68
N ALA A 136 -9.17 2.03 11.94
CA ALA A 136 -7.82 1.69 12.36
C ALA A 136 -7.86 0.65 13.48
N LEU A 137 -7.01 -0.37 13.37
CA LEU A 137 -6.63 -1.26 14.47
C LEU A 137 -5.13 -1.14 14.71
N GLU A 138 -4.74 -0.80 15.93
CA GLU A 138 -3.34 -0.82 16.38
C GLU A 138 -3.23 -1.76 17.58
N LEU A 139 -2.48 -2.85 17.45
CA LEU A 139 -2.36 -3.90 18.46
C LEU A 139 -0.90 -4.09 18.87
N ALA A 140 -0.57 -3.79 20.12
CA ALA A 140 0.65 -4.25 20.79
C ALA A 140 0.30 -5.35 21.79
N SER A 141 1.00 -6.50 21.72
CA SER A 141 0.75 -7.66 22.60
C SER A 141 1.98 -8.57 22.71
N HIS A 142 2.03 -9.45 23.72
CA HIS A 142 3.05 -10.50 23.76
C HIS A 142 2.73 -11.64 22.79
N ASN A 143 1.48 -12.10 22.73
CA ASN A 143 1.00 -13.00 21.67
C ASN A 143 -0.37 -12.53 21.18
N ALA A 144 -0.68 -12.77 19.91
CA ALA A 144 -1.98 -12.49 19.31
C ALA A 144 -2.55 -13.75 18.65
N SER A 145 -3.87 -13.97 18.74
CA SER A 145 -4.53 -15.11 18.11
C SER A 145 -5.87 -14.70 17.47
N PHE A 146 -5.94 -14.83 16.15
CA PHE A 146 -7.14 -14.59 15.34
C PHE A 146 -7.66 -15.95 14.89
N LEU A 147 -8.66 -16.46 15.61
CA LEU A 147 -9.13 -17.85 15.45
C LEU A 147 -9.98 -18.04 14.18
N ASN A 148 -10.32 -19.30 13.86
CA ASN A 148 -11.07 -19.65 12.65
C ASN A 148 -12.39 -18.86 12.54
N GLY A 149 -12.67 -18.34 11.34
CA GLY A 149 -13.84 -17.51 11.06
C GLY A 149 -13.81 -16.11 11.71
N SER A 150 -12.78 -15.77 12.49
CA SER A 150 -12.64 -14.40 13.02
C SER A 150 -12.29 -13.41 11.92
N VAL A 151 -12.72 -12.15 12.06
CA VAL A 151 -12.46 -11.12 11.05
C VAL A 151 -12.05 -9.80 11.70
N VAL A 152 -10.86 -9.30 11.35
CA VAL A 152 -10.51 -7.87 11.49
C VAL A 152 -10.84 -7.21 10.16
N ASN A 153 -11.85 -6.36 10.12
CA ASN A 153 -12.33 -5.71 8.91
C ASN A 153 -12.21 -4.19 8.99
N THR A 154 -11.36 -3.63 8.14
CA THR A 154 -11.18 -2.19 7.95
C THR A 154 -11.54 -1.76 6.51
N THR A 155 -12.28 -2.62 5.80
CA THR A 155 -12.62 -2.44 4.38
C THR A 155 -13.51 -1.22 4.16
N GLY A 156 -13.07 -0.28 3.33
CA GLY A 156 -13.83 0.95 3.06
C GLY A 156 -14.00 1.87 4.28
N LEU A 157 -13.22 1.70 5.35
CA LEU A 157 -13.31 2.49 6.58
C LEU A 157 -12.11 3.43 6.79
N ALA A 158 -11.40 3.81 5.71
CA ALA A 158 -10.35 4.83 5.78
C ALA A 158 -10.82 6.12 6.49
N GLY A 159 -9.94 6.66 7.32
CA GLY A 159 -9.98 8.07 7.68
C GLY A 159 -9.42 8.93 6.54
N ASN A 160 -9.08 10.19 6.83
CA ASN A 160 -8.42 11.03 5.84
C ASN A 160 -7.04 10.46 5.45
N PRO A 161 -6.72 10.29 4.16
CA PRO A 161 -5.36 9.99 3.73
C PRO A 161 -4.42 11.18 4.05
N PRO A 162 -3.09 10.99 4.04
CA PRO A 162 -2.16 12.07 4.34
C PRO A 162 -2.38 13.29 3.40
N PRO A 163 -2.31 14.53 3.91
CA PRO A 163 -2.78 15.72 3.19
C PRO A 163 -1.97 16.05 1.92
N GLU A 164 -0.74 15.54 1.82
CA GLU A 164 0.17 15.76 0.69
C GLU A 164 -0.02 14.73 -0.46
N THR A 165 -1.12 13.97 -0.47
CA THR A 165 -1.32 12.85 -1.40
C THR A 165 -2.30 13.17 -2.54
N SER A 166 -1.91 12.83 -3.77
CA SER A 166 -2.78 12.80 -4.96
C SER A 166 -3.48 11.44 -5.14
N GLY A 167 -3.67 10.69 -4.06
CA GLY A 167 -4.32 9.37 -4.07
C GLY A 167 -5.83 9.41 -4.31
N THR A 168 -6.50 10.55 -4.04
CA THR A 168 -7.91 10.75 -4.39
C THR A 168 -7.99 11.47 -5.75
N PRO A 169 -8.60 10.86 -6.80
CA PRO A 169 -8.73 11.50 -8.11
C PRO A 169 -9.60 12.75 -8.04
N GLN A 170 -9.25 13.78 -8.81
CA GLN A 170 -10.07 14.98 -8.96
C GLN A 170 -10.93 14.95 -10.24
N GLY A 171 -12.04 15.69 -10.21
CA GLY A 171 -12.97 15.80 -11.32
C GLY A 171 -14.00 14.65 -11.36
N VAL A 172 -14.66 14.52 -12.52
CA VAL A 172 -15.83 13.64 -12.71
C VAL A 172 -15.56 12.45 -13.63
N SER A 173 -14.33 11.93 -13.62
CA SER A 173 -13.88 10.81 -14.48
C SER A 173 -14.24 9.41 -13.96
N GLY A 174 -14.75 9.30 -12.73
CA GLY A 174 -15.03 8.02 -12.08
C GLY A 174 -13.78 7.15 -11.83
N ALA A 175 -12.58 7.74 -11.83
CA ALA A 175 -11.35 6.99 -11.65
C ALA A 175 -11.22 6.42 -10.23
N GLY A 176 -10.48 5.31 -10.07
CA GLY A 176 -10.24 4.68 -8.78
C GLY A 176 -9.20 5.42 -7.93
N GLY A 177 -9.29 5.25 -6.61
CA GLY A 177 -8.29 5.76 -5.67
C GLY A 177 -6.93 5.09 -5.86
N GLY A 178 -5.85 5.80 -5.54
CA GLY A 178 -4.48 5.28 -5.47
C GLY A 178 -4.03 5.16 -4.01
N HIS A 179 -3.16 4.19 -3.75
CA HIS A 179 -2.42 3.92 -2.50
C HIS A 179 -1.68 2.63 -2.82
N GLY A 180 -0.40 2.50 -2.49
CA GLY A 180 0.36 1.28 -2.80
C GLY A 180 0.71 1.19 -4.28
N GLY A 181 -0.30 0.89 -5.11
CA GLY A 181 -0.36 1.12 -6.55
C GLY A 181 -1.21 2.34 -6.94
N ARG A 182 -1.25 2.64 -8.25
CA ARG A 182 -2.15 3.65 -8.83
C ARG A 182 -3.58 3.13 -8.93
N GLY A 183 -4.56 4.03 -8.93
CA GLY A 183 -5.93 3.69 -9.32
C GLY A 183 -6.09 3.61 -10.84
N ALA A 184 -7.06 2.86 -11.33
CA ALA A 184 -7.40 2.82 -12.75
C ALA A 184 -8.29 4.02 -13.14
N CYS A 185 -8.06 4.62 -14.31
CA CYS A 185 -8.97 5.58 -14.92
C CYS A 185 -9.53 5.00 -16.22
N CYS A 186 -10.84 5.16 -16.42
CA CYS A 186 -11.60 4.55 -17.52
C CYS A 186 -12.33 5.61 -18.35
N PHE A 187 -11.91 6.86 -18.19
CA PHE A 187 -12.28 7.95 -19.06
C PHE A 187 -11.40 7.87 -20.31
N LEU A 188 -12.03 7.68 -21.47
CA LEU A 188 -11.34 7.66 -22.75
C LEU A 188 -11.12 9.10 -23.21
N ASP A 189 -9.85 9.47 -23.36
CA ASP A 189 -9.40 10.73 -23.92
C ASP A 189 -8.56 10.41 -25.15
N ASP A 190 -9.11 10.62 -26.35
CA ASP A 190 -8.47 10.29 -27.62
C ASP A 190 -7.16 11.07 -27.87
N THR A 191 -6.84 12.06 -27.02
CA THR A 191 -5.59 12.82 -27.08
C THR A 191 -4.44 12.24 -26.24
N LYS A 192 -4.69 11.18 -25.45
CA LYS A 192 -3.72 10.59 -24.52
C LYS A 192 -3.50 9.11 -24.78
N LEU A 193 -2.29 8.62 -24.47
CA LEU A 193 -2.03 7.18 -24.47
C LEU A 193 -2.69 6.55 -23.22
N PRO A 194 -3.20 5.30 -23.30
CA PRO A 194 -3.80 4.63 -22.14
C PRO A 194 -2.86 4.43 -20.94
N GLU A 195 -1.54 4.52 -21.14
CA GLU A 195 -0.53 4.47 -20.09
C GLU A 195 -0.31 5.82 -19.35
N ASP A 196 -0.73 6.93 -19.98
CA ASP A 196 -0.70 8.28 -19.42
C ASP A 196 -1.99 8.65 -18.66
N VAL A 197 -2.93 7.70 -18.54
CA VAL A 197 -4.26 7.90 -17.94
C VAL A 197 -4.47 6.96 -16.76
N TRP A 198 -4.20 7.46 -15.56
CA TRP A 198 -4.46 6.76 -14.30
C TRP A 198 -5.44 7.55 -13.40
N GLY A 199 -5.89 6.90 -12.33
CA GLY A 199 -6.70 7.51 -11.27
C GLY A 199 -5.83 8.18 -10.23
N GLY A 200 -5.98 7.77 -8.97
CA GLY A 200 -5.14 8.31 -7.89
C GLY A 200 -3.70 7.82 -7.98
N ASP A 201 -2.76 8.64 -7.52
CA ASP A 201 -1.35 8.27 -7.45
C ASP A 201 -1.06 7.28 -6.31
N ALA A 202 0.01 6.51 -6.49
CA ALA A 202 0.60 5.72 -5.41
C ALA A 202 1.40 6.65 -4.47
N TYR A 203 1.16 6.54 -3.16
CA TYR A 203 1.88 7.29 -2.12
C TYR A 203 2.43 6.37 -1.02
N SER A 204 2.92 6.97 0.08
CA SER A 204 3.56 6.29 1.21
C SER A 204 4.77 5.45 0.79
N TRP A 205 5.67 6.05 -0.01
CA TRP A 205 6.92 5.43 -0.47
C TRP A 205 8.07 5.56 0.54
N SER A 206 7.97 6.51 1.47
CA SER A 206 8.91 6.68 2.60
C SER A 206 8.71 5.66 3.72
N SER A 207 7.53 5.01 3.78
CA SER A 207 7.07 4.14 4.86
C SER A 207 6.95 2.66 4.45
N LEU A 208 7.52 2.24 3.31
CA LEU A 208 7.33 0.89 2.74
C LEU A 208 7.55 -0.27 3.73
N GLN A 209 8.51 -0.12 4.66
CA GLN A 209 8.80 -1.14 5.68
C GLN A 209 7.77 -1.17 6.82
N LYS A 210 7.12 -0.03 7.10
CA LYS A 210 6.15 0.18 8.18
C LYS A 210 4.91 0.93 7.64
N PRO A 211 4.10 0.31 6.75
CA PRO A 211 2.96 0.96 6.14
C PRO A 211 1.90 1.28 7.20
N CYS A 212 1.52 2.55 7.31
CA CYS A 212 0.67 3.07 8.39
C CYS A 212 -0.39 4.08 7.91
N SER A 213 -0.56 4.23 6.60
CA SER A 213 -1.47 5.22 6.02
C SER A 213 -2.83 4.60 5.67
N PHE A 214 -3.90 5.37 5.81
CA PHE A 214 -5.19 5.02 5.20
C PHE A 214 -5.09 4.99 3.67
N GLY A 215 -5.97 4.22 3.02
CA GLY A 215 -6.24 4.30 1.58
C GLY A 215 -6.99 5.58 1.21
N SER A 216 -7.01 5.91 -0.08
CA SER A 216 -7.73 7.06 -0.64
C SER A 216 -9.08 6.66 -1.24
N ARG A 217 -9.95 7.65 -1.37
CA ARG A 217 -11.27 7.50 -1.99
C ARG A 217 -11.16 7.43 -3.51
N GLY A 218 -12.07 6.71 -4.16
CA GLY A 218 -12.29 6.84 -5.59
C GLY A 218 -12.90 8.20 -5.96
N GLY A 219 -12.76 8.58 -7.23
CA GLY A 219 -13.44 9.75 -7.80
C GLY A 219 -14.90 9.45 -8.15
N THR A 220 -15.67 10.50 -8.41
CA THR A 220 -17.09 10.43 -8.81
C THR A 220 -17.26 10.60 -10.34
N THR A 221 -18.43 10.29 -10.89
CA THR A 221 -18.83 10.64 -12.27
C THR A 221 -19.88 11.77 -12.34
N SER A 222 -20.21 12.43 -11.21
CA SER A 222 -21.19 13.52 -11.16
C SER A 222 -20.65 14.74 -10.40
N LYS A 223 -21.16 15.93 -10.68
CA LYS A 223 -20.75 17.16 -9.96
C LYS A 223 -21.59 17.41 -8.71
N GLU A 224 -22.70 16.70 -8.59
CA GLU A 224 -23.75 16.91 -7.59
C GLU A 224 -23.60 15.97 -6.39
N ALA A 225 -22.95 14.82 -6.58
CA ALA A 225 -22.81 13.78 -5.57
C ALA A 225 -21.49 13.00 -5.68
N GLU A 226 -21.03 12.54 -4.52
CA GLU A 226 -19.74 11.89 -4.32
C GLU A 226 -19.88 10.36 -4.27
N TYR A 227 -19.81 9.68 -5.43
CA TYR A 227 -20.06 8.24 -5.55
C TYR A 227 -18.85 7.33 -5.36
N GLY A 228 -17.64 7.88 -5.21
CA GLY A 228 -16.42 7.08 -5.06
C GLY A 228 -16.42 6.18 -3.83
N GLY A 229 -15.89 4.96 -3.98
CA GLY A 229 -15.69 4.04 -2.87
C GLY A 229 -14.66 4.58 -1.87
N LEU A 230 -14.91 4.40 -0.58
CA LEU A 230 -13.99 4.81 0.50
C LEU A 230 -12.70 3.97 0.47
N GLY A 231 -11.58 4.55 0.91
CA GLY A 231 -10.31 3.82 1.02
C GLY A 231 -10.35 2.72 2.09
N GLY A 232 -9.40 1.79 2.00
CA GLY A 232 -9.15 0.80 3.05
C GLY A 232 -8.53 1.41 4.30
N GLY A 233 -8.84 0.86 5.46
CA GLY A 233 -8.34 1.31 6.75
C GLY A 233 -6.86 0.99 7.02
N LYS A 234 -6.45 0.99 8.28
CA LYS A 234 -5.10 0.53 8.67
C LYS A 234 -5.14 -0.54 9.76
N VAL A 235 -4.24 -1.51 9.67
CA VAL A 235 -4.03 -2.53 10.69
C VAL A 235 -2.54 -2.61 11.00
N SER A 236 -2.15 -2.28 12.23
CA SER A 236 -0.77 -2.41 12.72
C SER A 236 -0.73 -3.38 13.89
N MET A 237 0.13 -4.39 13.81
CA MET A 237 0.33 -5.38 14.87
C MET A 237 1.81 -5.45 15.24
N ASP A 238 2.14 -5.17 16.49
CA ASP A 238 3.47 -5.37 17.09
C ASP A 238 3.35 -6.46 18.15
N VAL A 239 3.75 -7.68 17.79
CA VAL A 239 3.58 -8.88 18.61
C VAL A 239 4.95 -9.40 19.02
N VAL A 240 5.29 -9.35 20.31
CA VAL A 240 6.64 -9.72 20.76
C VAL A 240 6.97 -11.20 20.48
N GLY A 241 5.99 -12.07 20.66
CA GLY A 241 6.08 -13.52 20.51
C GLY A 241 5.43 -14.04 19.24
N THR A 242 4.34 -14.79 19.40
CA THR A 242 3.67 -15.49 18.28
C THR A 242 2.35 -14.81 17.90
N VAL A 243 2.15 -14.61 16.59
CA VAL A 243 0.84 -14.28 16.02
C VAL A 243 0.26 -15.48 15.26
N VAL A 244 -0.96 -15.87 15.62
CA VAL A 244 -1.72 -16.94 14.97
C VAL A 244 -2.83 -16.31 14.13
N VAL A 245 -2.88 -16.58 12.83
CA VAL A 245 -3.87 -16.04 11.89
C VAL A 245 -4.58 -17.19 11.18
N GLU A 246 -5.69 -17.65 11.74
CA GLU A 246 -6.66 -18.55 11.08
C GLU A 246 -7.89 -17.78 10.55
N GLY A 247 -8.09 -16.55 11.04
CA GLY A 247 -9.14 -15.64 10.57
C GLY A 247 -8.77 -14.84 9.32
N SER A 248 -9.49 -13.74 9.08
CA SER A 248 -9.22 -12.78 8.02
C SER A 248 -8.83 -11.40 8.56
N ILE A 249 -7.80 -10.78 7.98
CA ILE A 249 -7.38 -9.40 8.27
C ILE A 249 -7.50 -8.59 6.98
N LEU A 250 -8.47 -7.68 6.94
CA LEU A 250 -8.89 -6.98 5.73
C LEU A 250 -8.72 -5.46 5.86
N ALA A 251 -8.05 -4.86 4.89
CA ALA A 251 -7.92 -3.42 4.67
C ALA A 251 -8.21 -3.11 3.19
N ASP A 252 -9.24 -3.74 2.64
CA ASP A 252 -9.62 -3.57 1.24
C ASP A 252 -10.27 -2.20 1.00
N GLY A 253 -10.21 -1.67 -0.22
CA GLY A 253 -10.95 -0.49 -0.65
C GLY A 253 -12.43 -0.80 -0.82
N GLY A 254 -13.29 0.16 -0.47
CA GLY A 254 -14.73 0.08 -0.70
C GLY A 254 -15.09 0.27 -2.18
N ASP A 255 -16.23 -0.30 -2.58
CA ASP A 255 -16.71 -0.27 -3.97
C ASP A 255 -17.46 1.04 -4.29
N GLY A 256 -17.16 1.67 -5.43
CA GLY A 256 -17.84 2.88 -5.95
C GLY A 256 -18.95 2.62 -6.97
N GLY A 257 -19.16 1.35 -7.35
CA GLY A 257 -20.20 0.95 -8.30
C GLY A 257 -20.00 1.52 -9.70
N THR A 258 -21.10 1.79 -10.42
CA THR A 258 -21.03 2.28 -11.82
C THR A 258 -20.91 3.80 -11.96
N LYS A 259 -21.03 4.55 -10.86
CA LYS A 259 -21.02 6.03 -10.85
C LYS A 259 -19.82 6.64 -10.11
N GLY A 260 -18.93 5.80 -9.59
CA GLY A 260 -17.70 6.23 -8.92
C GLY A 260 -16.63 5.15 -9.06
N GLY A 261 -15.37 5.55 -8.90
CA GLY A 261 -14.26 4.60 -8.84
C GLY A 261 -14.21 3.90 -7.49
N GLY A 262 -13.59 2.73 -7.43
CA GLY A 262 -13.30 2.04 -6.17
C GLY A 262 -12.27 2.81 -5.35
N GLY A 263 -12.38 2.75 -4.02
CA GLY A 263 -11.33 3.25 -3.14
C GLY A 263 -10.07 2.39 -3.23
N SER A 264 -8.90 2.92 -2.91
CA SER A 264 -7.68 2.10 -2.84
C SER A 264 -7.62 1.27 -1.56
N GLY A 265 -6.85 0.18 -1.59
CA GLY A 265 -6.53 -0.60 -0.40
C GLY A 265 -5.73 0.21 0.63
N GLY A 266 -5.80 -0.21 1.89
CA GLY A 266 -5.17 0.45 3.01
C GLY A 266 -3.76 -0.07 3.35
N SER A 267 -3.38 0.04 4.62
CA SER A 267 -2.09 -0.45 5.13
C SER A 267 -2.25 -1.59 6.14
N ILE A 268 -1.53 -2.69 5.95
CA ILE A 268 -1.39 -3.76 6.95
C ILE A 268 0.09 -3.92 7.30
N HIS A 269 0.43 -3.77 8.56
CA HIS A 269 1.77 -4.00 9.09
C HIS A 269 1.72 -5.02 10.23
N ILE A 270 2.52 -6.07 10.14
CA ILE A 270 2.63 -7.10 11.17
C ILE A 270 4.11 -7.31 11.48
N ILE A 271 4.49 -7.14 12.75
CA ILE A 271 5.77 -7.53 13.31
C ILE A 271 5.50 -8.68 14.29
N ALA A 272 6.24 -9.78 14.16
CA ALA A 272 6.18 -10.90 15.10
C ALA A 272 7.52 -11.63 15.26
N TYR A 273 7.78 -12.30 16.37
CA TYR A 273 8.87 -13.29 16.40
C TYR A 273 8.53 -14.52 15.56
N LYS A 274 7.28 -14.97 15.62
CA LYS A 274 6.76 -16.11 14.85
C LYS A 274 5.33 -15.85 14.34
N MET A 275 5.04 -16.30 13.13
CA MET A 275 3.70 -16.27 12.54
C MET A 275 3.29 -17.67 12.06
N THR A 276 2.05 -18.05 12.33
CA THR A 276 1.46 -19.32 11.88
C THR A 276 -0.02 -19.16 11.55
N GLY A 277 -0.53 -20.03 10.69
CA GLY A 277 -1.96 -20.19 10.42
C GLY A 277 -2.26 -20.16 8.92
N SER A 278 -3.51 -20.48 8.59
CA SER A 278 -4.01 -20.64 7.23
C SER A 278 -4.97 -19.53 6.78
N GLY A 279 -5.06 -18.47 7.59
CA GLY A 279 -5.94 -17.33 7.35
C GLY A 279 -5.54 -16.43 6.19
N ARG A 280 -6.36 -15.40 5.96
CA ARG A 280 -6.25 -14.48 4.82
C ARG A 280 -5.89 -13.07 5.27
N ILE A 281 -4.96 -12.43 4.57
CA ILE A 281 -4.60 -11.02 4.75
C ILE A 281 -4.86 -10.31 3.42
N SER A 282 -5.58 -9.19 3.40
CA SER A 282 -6.01 -8.54 2.16
C SER A 282 -5.97 -7.02 2.27
N ALA A 283 -5.32 -6.35 1.32
CA ALA A 283 -5.33 -4.89 1.18
C ALA A 283 -5.60 -4.51 -0.29
N CYS A 284 -6.62 -5.10 -0.89
CA CYS A 284 -6.96 -4.95 -2.30
C CYS A 284 -7.76 -3.67 -2.56
N GLY A 285 -7.65 -3.06 -3.74
CA GLY A 285 -8.54 -1.94 -4.10
C GLY A 285 -10.00 -2.35 -4.22
N GLY A 286 -10.91 -1.37 -4.20
CA GLY A 286 -12.34 -1.53 -4.45
C GLY A 286 -12.67 -1.63 -5.94
N ASN A 287 -13.86 -2.16 -6.25
CA ASN A 287 -14.44 -2.15 -7.58
C ASN A 287 -15.11 -0.79 -7.87
N GLY A 288 -15.16 -0.39 -9.13
CA GLY A 288 -15.89 0.81 -9.53
C GLY A 288 -15.86 1.01 -11.04
N TYR A 289 -16.22 2.22 -11.49
CA TYR A 289 -16.04 2.64 -12.87
C TYR A 289 -14.55 2.50 -13.26
N GLY A 290 -13.65 3.15 -12.53
CA GLY A 290 -12.26 2.74 -12.35
C GLY A 290 -12.05 1.90 -11.09
N GLY A 291 -11.30 0.79 -11.20
CA GLY A 291 -10.86 0.01 -10.03
C GLY A 291 -9.85 0.78 -9.18
N GLY A 292 -9.90 0.63 -7.86
CA GLY A 292 -8.93 1.22 -6.95
C GLY A 292 -7.59 0.48 -6.94
N GLY A 293 -6.50 1.19 -6.63
CA GLY A 293 -5.16 0.63 -6.46
C GLY A 293 -5.06 -0.27 -5.23
N GLY A 294 -4.13 -1.22 -5.24
CA GLY A 294 -3.87 -2.12 -4.11
C GLY A 294 -2.99 -1.48 -3.05
N GLY A 295 -3.40 -1.64 -1.79
CA GLY A 295 -2.75 -1.12 -0.60
C GLY A 295 -1.33 -1.66 -0.34
N ARG A 296 -0.83 -1.48 0.88
CA ARG A 296 0.49 -1.99 1.30
C ARG A 296 0.36 -3.02 2.40
N VAL A 297 1.05 -4.16 2.25
CA VAL A 297 1.18 -5.19 3.30
C VAL A 297 2.66 -5.43 3.59
N SER A 298 3.06 -5.31 4.85
CA SER A 298 4.42 -5.57 5.33
C SER A 298 4.37 -6.52 6.52
N VAL A 299 4.90 -7.73 6.35
CA VAL A 299 4.94 -8.79 7.37
C VAL A 299 6.40 -9.11 7.68
N ASN A 300 6.85 -8.75 8.89
CA ASN A 300 8.22 -8.92 9.36
C ASN A 300 8.25 -9.97 10.48
N VAL A 301 8.86 -11.13 10.22
CA VAL A 301 8.88 -12.27 11.14
C VAL A 301 10.26 -12.90 11.18
N PHE A 302 10.72 -13.26 12.39
CA PHE A 302 12.07 -13.77 12.62
C PHE A 302 12.23 -15.29 12.45
N SER A 303 11.14 -16.07 12.41
CA SER A 303 11.17 -17.54 12.43
C SER A 303 10.30 -18.20 11.34
N ARG A 304 10.58 -19.47 11.01
CA ARG A 304 10.01 -20.20 9.86
C ARG A 304 8.48 -20.26 9.90
N HIS A 305 7.87 -19.97 8.75
CA HIS A 305 6.43 -19.85 8.54
C HIS A 305 5.73 -21.19 8.28
N TYR A 306 4.43 -21.20 8.60
CA TYR A 306 3.41 -21.88 7.78
C TYR A 306 2.64 -20.78 7.04
N ASP A 307 2.35 -20.98 5.75
CA ASP A 307 2.01 -19.92 4.80
C ASP A 307 0.54 -19.43 4.86
N PRO A 308 0.23 -18.24 5.40
CA PRO A 308 -1.07 -17.58 5.19
C PRO A 308 -1.18 -17.04 3.76
N GLU A 309 -2.40 -16.81 3.28
CA GLU A 309 -2.62 -16.18 1.97
C GLU A 309 -2.64 -14.64 2.10
N ILE A 310 -1.74 -13.95 1.40
CA ILE A 310 -1.64 -12.49 1.40
C ILE A 310 -2.07 -11.93 0.03
N PHE A 311 -2.97 -10.94 0.03
CA PHE A 311 -3.52 -10.32 -1.16
C PHE A 311 -3.19 -8.82 -1.24
N VAL A 312 -2.49 -8.42 -2.29
CA VAL A 312 -2.03 -7.04 -2.56
C VAL A 312 -2.13 -6.78 -4.08
N HIS A 313 -2.17 -5.54 -4.56
CA HIS A 313 -2.15 -5.25 -6.00
C HIS A 313 -1.13 -4.16 -6.34
N GLU A 314 -0.27 -4.44 -7.32
CA GLU A 314 0.75 -3.54 -7.85
C GLU A 314 0.51 -3.33 -9.35
N ASP A 315 0.34 -2.09 -9.79
CA ASP A 315 0.29 -1.73 -11.21
C ASP A 315 1.61 -1.11 -11.67
N GLY A 316 2.28 -1.76 -12.63
CA GLY A 316 3.25 -1.11 -13.52
C GLY A 316 4.71 -1.59 -13.47
N LEU A 317 5.11 -2.29 -14.53
CA LEU A 317 6.49 -2.55 -14.99
C LEU A 317 7.42 -3.43 -14.12
N ARG A 318 8.00 -4.45 -14.78
CA ARG A 318 8.95 -5.43 -14.22
C ARG A 318 10.15 -4.77 -13.50
N ARG A 319 10.22 -4.88 -12.17
CA ARG A 319 11.46 -5.10 -11.41
C ARG A 319 11.16 -5.59 -9.98
N SER A 320 11.08 -6.91 -9.82
CA SER A 320 10.97 -7.54 -8.50
C SER A 320 12.26 -7.37 -7.69
N SER A 321 12.33 -6.34 -6.86
CA SER A 321 13.35 -6.20 -5.81
C SER A 321 12.88 -6.84 -4.50
N SER A 322 12.45 -8.09 -4.56
CA SER A 322 12.21 -8.93 -3.38
C SER A 322 13.55 -9.27 -2.73
N LYS A 323 14.06 -8.38 -1.87
CA LYS A 323 15.26 -8.65 -1.07
C LYS A 323 14.87 -9.66 0.02
N ALA A 324 15.38 -10.88 -0.12
CA ALA A 324 14.80 -12.05 0.53
C ALA A 324 14.97 -12.10 2.06
N ALA A 325 13.86 -12.38 2.75
CA ALA A 325 13.80 -13.22 3.94
C ALA A 325 13.02 -14.50 3.57
N PRO A 326 13.21 -15.65 4.24
CA PRO A 326 12.97 -16.95 3.62
C PRO A 326 11.50 -17.35 3.53
N THR A 327 11.00 -17.41 2.29
CA THR A 327 9.78 -18.12 1.84
C THR A 327 8.47 -17.74 2.53
N MET A 328 7.78 -16.76 1.95
CA MET A 328 6.31 -16.64 1.92
C MET A 328 5.85 -17.20 0.57
N LYS A 329 4.99 -18.23 0.54
CA LYS A 329 4.63 -18.91 -0.73
C LYS A 329 3.32 -18.46 -1.36
N ASN A 330 2.39 -17.85 -0.62
CA ASN A 330 1.04 -17.54 -1.11
C ASN A 330 0.78 -16.03 -1.10
N ILE A 331 1.44 -15.28 -1.99
CA ILE A 331 1.04 -13.89 -2.31
C ILE A 331 0.25 -13.90 -3.61
N SER A 332 -1.01 -13.45 -3.56
CA SER A 332 -1.94 -13.40 -4.69
C SER A 332 -2.29 -11.96 -5.07
N ALA A 333 -2.34 -11.63 -6.36
CA ALA A 333 -2.59 -10.27 -6.81
C ALA A 333 -4.09 -9.98 -7.04
N CYS A 334 -4.59 -8.90 -6.45
CA CYS A 334 -5.97 -8.43 -6.66
C CYS A 334 -6.12 -7.53 -7.90
N VAL A 335 -6.02 -8.10 -9.10
CA VAL A 335 -6.09 -7.34 -10.36
C VAL A 335 -7.51 -6.80 -10.58
N LYS A 336 -7.72 -5.51 -10.32
CA LYS A 336 -8.96 -4.77 -10.65
C LYS A 336 -8.70 -3.71 -11.71
N LYS A 337 -9.46 -3.76 -12.80
CA LYS A 337 -9.37 -2.85 -13.95
C LYS A 337 -10.73 -2.18 -14.20
N CYS A 338 -10.85 -1.45 -15.31
CA CYS A 338 -12.09 -0.84 -15.75
C CYS A 338 -13.25 -1.82 -15.84
N THR A 339 -14.38 -1.48 -15.21
CA THR A 339 -15.63 -2.22 -15.35
C THR A 339 -16.33 -1.78 -16.63
N PHE A 340 -15.98 -2.40 -17.76
CA PHE A 340 -16.66 -2.14 -19.04
C PHE A 340 -18.12 -2.59 -18.97
N LEU A 341 -19.03 -1.64 -18.78
CA LEU A 341 -20.43 -1.83 -19.14
C LEU A 341 -20.50 -1.96 -20.68
N PRO A 342 -21.17 -2.99 -21.23
CA PRO A 342 -21.29 -3.15 -22.67
C PRO A 342 -22.27 -2.10 -23.23
N HIS A 343 -21.75 -0.99 -23.75
CA HIS A 343 -22.50 -0.23 -24.74
C HIS A 343 -22.53 -1.01 -26.07
N PRO A 344 -23.64 -0.99 -26.83
CA PRO A 344 -23.89 -1.96 -27.88
C PRO A 344 -23.26 -1.56 -29.22
N GLU A 345 -21.98 -1.22 -29.26
CA GLU A 345 -21.24 -1.13 -30.53
C GLU A 345 -19.72 -1.32 -30.38
N ASN A 346 -19.13 -1.94 -31.40
CA ASN A 346 -17.70 -2.16 -31.61
C ASN A 346 -16.94 -3.15 -30.68
N ARG A 347 -16.87 -4.38 -31.22
CA ARG A 347 -16.06 -5.51 -30.79
C ARG A 347 -14.58 -5.33 -31.20
N LYS A 348 -13.64 -5.99 -30.49
CA LYS A 348 -12.15 -6.05 -30.68
C LYS A 348 -11.42 -4.86 -30.01
N VAL A 349 -10.26 -4.97 -29.35
CA VAL A 349 -9.14 -5.96 -29.44
C VAL A 349 -8.49 -6.27 -28.06
N SER A 350 -8.19 -7.56 -27.82
CA SER A 350 -7.08 -8.14 -27.00
C SER A 350 -6.80 -7.67 -25.55
N GLN A 351 -7.25 -8.47 -24.57
CA GLN A 351 -6.40 -8.77 -23.40
C GLN A 351 -5.23 -9.66 -23.83
N LYS A 352 -4.00 -9.32 -23.43
CA LYS A 352 -2.90 -10.30 -23.31
C LYS A 352 -2.67 -10.62 -21.84
N VAL A 353 -2.46 -11.91 -21.57
CA VAL A 353 -2.14 -12.51 -20.27
C VAL A 353 -0.74 -12.10 -19.83
#